data_AF-Q4C5U1-F1
#
_entry.id   AF-Q4C5U1-F1
#
_cell.length_a   1.000
_cell.length_b   1.000
_cell.length_c   1.000
_cell.angle_alpha   90.00
_cell.angle_beta   90.00
_cell.angle_gamma   90.00
#
_symmetry.space_group_name_H-M   'P 1'
#
loop_
_entity.id
_entity.type
_entity.pdbx_description
1 polymer ?
#
loop_
_entity_poly.entity_id
_entity_poly.type
_entity_poly.pdbx_seq_one_letter_code
_entity_poly.pdbx_strand_id
1 'polypeptide(L)'
;MTKNETATSVEEFLVWRSNLFQGLKARKETIIELLEALSSNQQAHSVVELSLNPLFRRDYNSLYRGIQEFLPTQTDPNYEQRIETLFSAVSRTIPPTSKHYNLFGIDTTPCPRRFAETLADKTFIHYPNPIKGNKPINIGHCYSVVCALPDQIDTEKVPWAVPLSGERVPSKHKGVNQGNQQLKKIWQSSLFSDKLSVLVADSDYSQKDFIGEQVKHEEVVTITRVRSDRVFYRQFIRDPNQAKTSGHPRWYGDKFDLKDDQTWTEPDEVHHVPFTTKKGRQLTVTISGWKQMLMRGTKNYKMNNHPFTLLQIVVRDQERNSIWKPMWLIVIGSRRDELSLVDCYQCYRQRYDMEHLFRFGKQRLLMTSYLTPDVHHEENWFKLTLLSYVNLWAARKLAVVLPRDWEQYLKTNKSIKITPSLVQRDFSRIITTLGTFAKFPKRRGFSSGRIKGYKKAPRTRHDVIKKGSKKSTKNLKAP
;
A
#
# COMPACT_ATOMS: atom_id res chain seq x y z
N MET A 1 5.39 -10.27 29.29
CA MET A 1 6.60 -9.51 28.95
C MET A 1 7.42 -9.35 30.21
N THR A 2 8.72 -9.59 30.14
CA THR A 2 9.64 -9.30 31.24
C THR A 2 9.80 -7.78 31.40
N LYS A 3 10.31 -7.31 32.56
CA LYS A 3 10.57 -5.86 32.77
C LYS A 3 11.50 -5.26 31.70
N ASN A 4 12.47 -6.05 31.23
CA ASN A 4 13.43 -5.64 30.21
C ASN A 4 12.79 -5.51 28.82
N GLU A 5 11.94 -6.44 28.39
CA GLU A 5 11.22 -6.35 27.11
C GLU A 5 10.30 -5.13 27.01
N THR A 6 9.68 -4.76 28.14
CA THR A 6 8.84 -3.57 28.23
C THR A 6 9.69 -2.30 28.07
N ALA A 7 10.87 -2.24 28.70
CA ALA A 7 11.78 -1.10 28.59
C ALA A 7 12.27 -0.90 27.15
N THR A 8 12.69 -1.98 26.47
CA THR A 8 13.11 -1.93 25.06
C THR A 8 11.97 -1.47 24.14
N SER A 9 10.75 -1.99 24.34
CA SER A 9 9.59 -1.59 23.53
C SER A 9 9.22 -0.12 23.72
N VAL A 10 9.40 0.43 24.94
CA VAL A 10 9.20 1.85 25.22
C VAL A 10 10.25 2.69 24.49
N GLU A 11 11.52 2.28 24.55
CA GLU A 11 12.61 2.94 23.86
C GLU A 11 12.41 2.98 22.34
N GLU A 12 12.08 1.83 21.71
CA GLU A 12 11.75 1.75 20.28
C GLU A 12 10.66 2.75 19.88
N PHE A 13 9.58 2.82 20.66
CA PHE A 13 8.47 3.73 20.38
C PHE A 13 8.86 5.20 20.59
N LEU A 14 9.67 5.51 21.62
CA LEU A 14 10.18 6.86 21.84
C LEU A 14 11.14 7.30 20.72
N VAL A 15 11.98 6.41 20.21
CA VAL A 15 12.85 6.65 19.05
C VAL A 15 12.02 6.99 17.82
N TRP A 16 10.98 6.20 17.52
CA TRP A 16 10.04 6.52 16.43
C TRP A 16 9.44 7.91 16.59
N ARG A 17 8.86 8.21 17.76
CA ARG A 17 8.21 9.50 18.01
C ARG A 17 9.19 10.67 17.94
N SER A 18 10.41 10.51 18.42
CA SER A 18 11.48 11.51 18.34
C SER A 18 11.85 11.78 16.88
N ASN A 19 12.10 10.73 16.09
CA ASN A 19 12.41 10.85 14.67
C ASN A 19 11.27 11.52 13.89
N LEU A 20 10.03 11.15 14.16
CA LEU A 20 8.86 11.79 13.57
C LEU A 20 8.80 13.28 13.96
N PHE A 21 8.93 13.62 15.24
CA PHE A 21 8.89 15.01 15.71
C PHE A 21 10.00 15.87 15.10
N GLN A 22 11.22 15.33 14.94
CA GLN A 22 12.34 16.02 14.32
C GLN A 22 12.19 16.17 12.80
N GLY A 23 11.55 15.18 12.15
CA GLY A 23 11.24 15.23 10.72
C GLY A 23 10.16 16.26 10.36
N LEU A 24 9.32 16.64 11.32
CA LEU A 24 8.31 17.68 11.14
C LEU A 24 8.93 19.08 11.23
N LYS A 25 8.62 19.93 10.24
CA LYS A 25 9.10 21.33 10.19
C LYS A 25 8.02 22.31 10.63
N ALA A 26 6.97 22.46 9.83
CA ALA A 26 5.88 23.38 10.13
C ALA A 26 4.87 22.75 11.08
N ARG A 27 4.38 23.54 12.05
CA ARG A 27 3.31 23.15 12.99
C ARG A 27 3.56 21.83 13.72
N LYS A 28 4.81 21.42 13.94
CA LYS A 28 5.17 20.10 14.47
C LYS A 28 4.39 19.69 15.71
N GLU A 29 4.16 20.61 16.64
CA GLU A 29 3.40 20.33 17.86
C GLU A 29 1.91 20.06 17.55
N THR A 30 1.34 20.77 16.58
CA THR A 30 -0.04 20.53 16.13
C THR A 30 -0.16 19.22 15.36
N ILE A 31 0.81 18.91 14.50
CA ILE A 31 0.82 17.66 13.74
C ILE A 31 0.94 16.45 14.66
N ILE A 32 1.82 16.52 15.66
CA ILE A 32 2.02 15.40 16.59
C ILE A 32 0.78 15.15 17.43
N GLU A 33 0.17 16.20 17.98
CA GLU A 33 -1.11 16.06 18.67
C GLU A 33 -2.22 15.56 17.75
N LEU A 34 -2.26 16.00 16.48
CA LEU A 34 -3.25 15.52 15.52
C LEU A 34 -3.05 14.03 15.22
N LEU A 35 -1.81 13.59 15.05
CA LEU A 35 -1.47 12.18 14.86
C LEU A 35 -1.80 11.36 16.11
N GLU A 36 -1.56 11.88 17.32
CA GLU A 36 -1.92 11.24 18.59
C GLU A 36 -3.45 11.13 18.76
N ALA A 37 -4.19 12.18 18.42
CA ALA A 37 -5.66 12.18 18.41
C ALA A 37 -6.25 11.22 17.37
N LEU A 38 -5.67 11.17 16.17
CA LEU A 38 -6.10 10.23 15.13
C LEU A 38 -5.80 8.77 15.51
N SER A 39 -4.62 8.53 16.09
CA SER A 39 -4.17 7.20 16.54
C SER A 39 -4.89 6.73 17.82
N SER A 40 -5.59 7.60 18.53
CA SER A 40 -6.46 7.25 19.67
C SER A 40 -7.95 7.35 19.34
N ASN A 41 -8.31 7.64 18.08
CA ASN A 41 -9.68 7.91 17.71
C ASN A 41 -10.60 6.69 17.89
N GLN A 42 -11.68 6.85 18.64
CA GLN A 42 -12.73 5.83 18.79
C GLN A 42 -14.13 6.35 18.45
N GLN A 43 -14.30 7.67 18.30
CA GLN A 43 -15.61 8.32 18.26
C GLN A 43 -15.74 9.34 17.13
N ALA A 44 -14.67 10.03 16.73
CA ALA A 44 -14.74 11.05 15.71
C ALA A 44 -15.13 10.43 14.36
N HIS A 45 -16.20 10.97 13.77
CA HIS A 45 -16.74 10.63 12.46
C HIS A 45 -16.34 11.66 11.39
N SER A 46 -15.90 12.83 11.81
CA SER A 46 -15.38 13.89 10.95
C SER A 46 -14.00 14.36 11.40
N VAL A 47 -13.25 14.98 10.47
CA VAL A 47 -11.90 15.48 10.75
C VAL A 47 -11.90 16.58 11.83
N VAL A 48 -12.96 17.40 11.89
CA VAL A 48 -13.05 18.46 12.89
C VAL A 48 -13.26 17.92 14.30
N GLU A 49 -14.01 16.82 14.45
CA GLU A 49 -14.25 16.19 15.75
C GLU A 49 -12.97 15.69 16.44
N LEU A 50 -11.88 15.48 15.69
CA LEU A 50 -10.57 15.19 16.28
C LEU A 50 -10.08 16.34 17.17
N SER A 51 -10.54 17.58 16.98
CA SER A 51 -10.22 18.68 17.88
C SER A 51 -10.88 18.57 19.25
N LEU A 52 -11.83 17.64 19.43
CA LEU A 52 -12.46 17.33 20.71
C LEU A 52 -11.73 16.19 21.44
N ASN A 53 -10.77 15.53 20.79
CA ASN A 53 -10.00 14.45 21.41
C ASN A 53 -9.10 15.04 22.51
N PRO A 54 -9.05 14.46 23.73
CA PRO A 54 -8.21 14.95 24.82
C PRO A 54 -6.72 15.07 24.50
N LEU A 55 -6.20 14.27 23.56
CA LEU A 55 -4.80 14.34 23.11
C LEU A 55 -4.54 15.50 22.12
N PHE A 56 -5.60 16.14 21.60
CA PHE A 56 -5.49 17.35 20.80
C PHE A 56 -5.82 18.58 21.66
N ARG A 57 -4.77 19.26 22.15
CA ARG A 57 -4.94 20.36 23.11
C ARG A 57 -5.20 21.71 22.45
N ARG A 58 -5.21 21.76 21.12
CA ARG A 58 -5.39 22.95 20.28
C ARG A 58 -6.82 23.07 19.75
N ASP A 59 -7.13 24.18 19.11
CA ASP A 59 -8.44 24.40 18.49
C ASP A 59 -8.54 23.83 17.06
N TYR A 60 -9.77 23.72 16.55
CA TYR A 60 -10.00 23.23 15.19
C TYR A 60 -9.33 24.08 14.10
N ASN A 61 -9.08 25.38 14.36
CA ASN A 61 -8.34 26.22 13.41
C ASN A 61 -6.89 25.73 13.27
N SER A 62 -6.24 25.42 14.39
CA SER A 62 -4.91 24.84 14.40
C SER A 62 -4.91 23.49 13.68
N LEU A 63 -5.95 22.66 13.87
CA LEU A 63 -6.09 21.39 13.16
C LEU A 63 -6.02 21.58 11.64
N TYR A 64 -6.85 22.45 11.07
CA TYR A 64 -6.86 22.68 9.62
C TYR A 64 -5.57 23.32 9.12
N ARG A 65 -4.97 24.24 9.90
CA ARG A 65 -3.66 24.82 9.58
C ARG A 65 -2.54 23.78 9.62
N GLY A 66 -2.59 22.84 10.55
CA GLY A 66 -1.70 21.70 10.61
C GLY A 66 -1.79 20.87 9.33
N ILE A 67 -3.00 20.44 8.94
CA ILE A 67 -3.19 19.67 7.70
C ILE A 67 -2.68 20.44 6.47
N GLN A 68 -3.00 21.73 6.38
CA GLN A 68 -2.55 22.58 5.28
C GLN A 68 -1.02 22.69 5.21
N GLU A 69 -0.34 22.88 6.34
CA GLU A 69 1.10 23.19 6.38
C GLU A 69 1.99 21.96 6.66
N PHE A 70 1.41 20.75 6.79
CA PHE A 70 2.13 19.51 7.12
C PHE A 70 3.31 19.25 6.19
N LEU A 71 3.03 19.10 4.90
CA LEU A 71 4.03 19.08 3.84
C LEU A 71 3.75 20.26 2.90
N PRO A 72 4.79 20.84 2.30
CA PRO A 72 4.58 21.82 1.24
C PRO A 72 4.04 21.15 -0.03
N THR A 73 3.66 21.95 -1.02
CA THR A 73 3.29 21.43 -2.35
C THR A 73 4.47 20.72 -3.01
N GLN A 74 4.21 19.77 -3.92
CA GLN A 74 5.26 18.99 -4.60
C GLN A 74 6.27 19.85 -5.41
N THR A 75 5.89 21.08 -5.78
CA THR A 75 6.76 22.03 -6.47
C THR A 75 7.72 22.78 -5.55
N ASP A 76 7.58 22.65 -4.23
CA ASP A 76 8.48 23.27 -3.27
C ASP A 76 9.85 22.55 -3.30
N PRO A 77 10.98 23.30 -3.38
CA PRO A 77 12.32 22.70 -3.40
C PRO A 77 12.62 21.75 -2.24
N ASN A 78 11.96 21.93 -1.09
CA ASN A 78 12.16 21.12 0.11
C ASN A 78 11.21 19.93 0.21
N TYR A 79 10.29 19.73 -0.74
CA TYR A 79 9.30 18.65 -0.67
C TYR A 79 9.98 17.28 -0.60
N GLU A 80 10.92 17.01 -1.51
CA GLU A 80 11.60 15.72 -1.59
C GLU A 80 12.40 15.41 -0.32
N GLN A 81 13.16 16.38 0.20
CA GLN A 81 13.90 16.23 1.45
C GLN A 81 12.97 15.90 2.64
N ARG A 82 11.79 16.53 2.70
CA ARG A 82 10.80 16.25 3.77
C ARG A 82 10.21 14.85 3.64
N ILE A 83 9.89 14.41 2.42
CA ILE A 83 9.41 13.05 2.16
C ILE A 83 10.48 12.04 2.52
N GLU A 84 11.74 12.26 2.12
CA GLU A 84 12.86 11.39 2.44
C GLU A 84 13.07 11.26 3.96
N THR A 85 12.97 12.37 4.70
CA THR A 85 13.09 12.37 6.16
C THR A 85 11.99 11.51 6.80
N LEU A 86 10.74 11.67 6.35
CA LEU A 86 9.62 10.86 6.85
C LEU A 86 9.75 9.39 6.45
N PHE A 87 10.14 9.11 5.21
CA PHE A 87 10.41 7.76 4.73
C PHE A 87 11.49 7.08 5.57
N SER A 88 12.61 7.75 5.83
CA SER A 88 13.69 7.24 6.69
C SER A 88 13.18 6.95 8.12
N ALA A 89 12.39 7.86 8.70
CA ALA A 89 11.79 7.64 10.02
C ALA A 89 10.86 6.41 10.03
N VAL A 90 9.99 6.25 9.02
CA VAL A 90 9.07 5.10 8.93
C VAL A 90 9.83 3.80 8.73
N SER A 91 10.82 3.78 7.83
CA SER A 91 11.59 2.58 7.52
C SER A 91 12.31 2.02 8.74
N ARG A 92 12.79 2.86 9.65
CA ARG A 92 13.39 2.44 10.94
C ARG A 92 12.42 1.75 11.90
N THR A 93 11.10 1.84 11.67
CA THR A 93 10.10 1.11 12.47
C THR A 93 9.90 -0.33 12.01
N ILE A 94 10.48 -0.71 10.88
CA ILE A 94 10.38 -2.06 10.33
C ILE A 94 11.46 -2.91 11.02
N PRO A 95 11.08 -3.96 11.76
CA PRO A 95 12.06 -4.84 12.39
C PRO A 95 12.81 -5.64 11.30
N PRO A 96 14.07 -6.04 11.57
CA PRO A 96 14.76 -6.95 10.68
C PRO A 96 13.97 -8.26 10.58
N THR A 97 13.76 -8.73 9.35
CA THR A 97 13.08 -10.00 9.12
C THR A 97 14.06 -11.17 9.31
N SER A 98 13.56 -12.31 9.81
CA SER A 98 14.31 -13.58 9.86
C SER A 98 14.47 -14.22 8.47
N LYS A 99 13.64 -13.82 7.51
CA LYS A 99 13.70 -14.28 6.12
C LYS A 99 14.94 -13.73 5.42
N HIS A 100 15.34 -14.39 4.33
CA HIS A 100 16.41 -13.94 3.45
C HIS A 100 15.99 -12.79 2.51
N TYR A 101 14.73 -12.34 2.59
CA TYR A 101 14.18 -11.26 1.79
C TYR A 101 13.32 -10.29 2.60
N ASN A 102 13.32 -9.03 2.19
CA ASN A 102 12.37 -7.99 2.60
C ASN A 102 11.12 -8.06 1.71
N LEU A 103 9.92 -8.03 2.29
CA LEU A 103 8.67 -8.11 1.53
C LEU A 103 7.98 -6.75 1.45
N PHE A 104 7.61 -6.35 0.23
CA PHE A 104 6.91 -5.11 -0.08
C PHE A 104 5.64 -5.39 -0.87
N GLY A 105 4.60 -4.60 -0.64
CA GLY A 105 3.36 -4.64 -1.39
C GLY A 105 3.04 -3.28 -2.01
N ILE A 106 2.46 -3.30 -3.21
CA ILE A 106 1.90 -2.11 -3.84
C ILE A 106 0.44 -2.35 -4.23
N ASP A 107 -0.41 -1.36 -3.93
CA ASP A 107 -1.82 -1.38 -4.29
C ASP A 107 -2.37 0.05 -4.39
N THR A 108 -3.54 0.18 -5.01
CA THR A 108 -4.24 1.46 -5.11
C THR A 108 -5.56 1.45 -4.36
N THR A 109 -5.93 2.59 -3.77
CA THR A 109 -7.15 2.71 -2.99
C THR A 109 -7.97 3.93 -3.41
N PRO A 110 -9.30 3.78 -3.64
CA PRO A 110 -10.14 4.89 -4.07
C PRO A 110 -10.45 5.85 -2.91
N CYS A 111 -10.49 7.14 -3.23
CA CYS A 111 -10.94 8.25 -2.38
C CYS A 111 -12.14 8.95 -3.05
N PRO A 112 -13.38 8.53 -2.75
CA PRO A 112 -14.58 9.09 -3.38
C PRO A 112 -14.81 10.57 -3.05
N ARG A 113 -15.17 11.34 -4.07
CA ARG A 113 -15.40 12.80 -4.05
C ARG A 113 -16.52 13.21 -5.01
N ARG A 114 -17.58 12.40 -5.08
CA ARG A 114 -18.67 12.54 -6.06
C ARG A 114 -19.26 13.95 -6.14
N PHE A 115 -19.50 14.57 -4.98
CA PHE A 115 -20.17 15.86 -4.87
C PHE A 115 -19.22 17.06 -4.73
N ALA A 116 -17.90 16.86 -4.83
CA ALA A 116 -16.91 17.92 -4.63
C ALA A 116 -16.67 18.72 -5.92
N GLU A 117 -17.64 19.50 -6.39
CA GLU A 117 -17.59 20.23 -7.66
C GLU A 117 -16.38 21.17 -7.81
N THR A 118 -15.82 21.66 -6.70
CA THR A 118 -14.70 22.59 -6.69
C THR A 118 -13.36 21.92 -6.42
N LEU A 119 -13.32 20.59 -6.33
CA LEU A 119 -12.08 19.82 -6.20
C LEU A 119 -11.54 19.51 -7.60
N ALA A 120 -10.32 19.95 -7.89
CA ALA A 120 -9.66 19.72 -9.17
C ALA A 120 -9.25 18.25 -9.38
N ASP A 121 -8.95 17.89 -10.61
CA ASP A 121 -8.31 16.62 -11.01
C ASP A 121 -9.06 15.32 -10.66
N LYS A 122 -10.38 15.40 -10.41
CA LYS A 122 -11.23 14.23 -10.19
C LYS A 122 -11.33 13.37 -11.45
N THR A 123 -11.32 12.05 -11.26
CA THR A 123 -11.47 11.05 -12.33
C THR A 123 -12.53 10.01 -11.98
N PHE A 124 -12.83 9.13 -12.93
CA PHE A 124 -13.59 7.91 -12.67
C PHE A 124 -12.69 6.90 -11.94
N ILE A 125 -13.16 6.40 -10.80
CA ILE A 125 -12.43 5.45 -9.95
C ILE A 125 -13.24 4.18 -9.77
N HIS A 126 -12.55 3.05 -9.62
CA HIS A 126 -13.20 1.80 -9.23
C HIS A 126 -13.71 1.92 -7.79
N TYR A 127 -14.97 1.57 -7.57
CA TYR A 127 -15.58 1.55 -6.25
C TYR A 127 -16.59 0.40 -6.19
N PRO A 128 -16.33 -0.65 -5.41
CA PRO A 128 -17.23 -1.79 -5.30
C PRO A 128 -18.64 -1.35 -4.91
N ASN A 129 -19.65 -1.85 -5.62
CA ASN A 129 -21.05 -1.60 -5.32
C ASN A 129 -21.70 -2.94 -4.92
N PRO A 130 -22.30 -3.04 -3.71
CA PRO A 130 -22.96 -4.27 -3.28
C PRO A 130 -24.23 -4.57 -4.10
N ILE A 131 -24.81 -3.57 -4.77
CA ILE A 131 -26.02 -3.73 -5.57
C ILE A 131 -25.66 -4.35 -6.92
N LYS A 132 -26.13 -5.58 -7.16
CA LYS A 132 -25.93 -6.32 -8.40
C LYS A 132 -26.43 -5.52 -9.60
N GLY A 133 -25.64 -5.48 -10.68
CA GLY A 133 -25.98 -4.78 -11.94
C GLY A 133 -25.41 -3.35 -12.04
N ASN A 134 -25.14 -2.69 -10.92
CA ASN A 134 -24.51 -1.37 -10.93
C ASN A 134 -23.03 -1.47 -11.33
N LYS A 135 -22.60 -0.59 -12.24
CA LYS A 135 -21.17 -0.48 -12.58
C LYS A 135 -20.39 -0.06 -11.32
N PRO A 136 -19.28 -0.74 -10.97
CA PRO A 136 -18.50 -0.44 -9.78
C PRO A 136 -17.61 0.79 -10.00
N ILE A 137 -18.23 1.95 -10.19
CA ILE A 137 -17.60 3.20 -10.57
C ILE A 137 -18.08 4.31 -9.64
N ASN A 138 -17.14 5.17 -9.23
CA ASN A 138 -17.42 6.41 -8.52
C ASN A 138 -16.57 7.55 -9.12
N ILE A 139 -16.70 8.76 -8.58
CA ILE A 139 -15.93 9.94 -8.99
C ILE A 139 -15.05 10.36 -7.82
N GLY A 140 -13.77 10.60 -8.06
CA GLY A 140 -12.85 11.14 -7.08
C GLY A 140 -11.39 10.93 -7.43
N HIS A 141 -10.56 10.75 -6.41
CA HIS A 141 -9.15 10.45 -6.56
C HIS A 141 -8.85 8.99 -6.25
N CYS A 142 -7.66 8.55 -6.66
CA CYS A 142 -7.10 7.26 -6.29
C CYS A 142 -5.71 7.51 -5.71
N TYR A 143 -5.32 6.73 -4.72
CA TYR A 143 -4.00 6.82 -4.08
C TYR A 143 -3.25 5.51 -4.27
N SER A 144 -1.99 5.61 -4.70
CA SER A 144 -1.04 4.50 -4.80
C SER A 144 -0.24 4.42 -3.51
N VAL A 145 -0.27 3.26 -2.85
CA VAL A 145 0.39 3.04 -1.56
C VAL A 145 1.37 1.89 -1.69
N VAL A 146 2.60 2.12 -1.22
CA VAL A 146 3.63 1.10 -1.08
C VAL A 146 3.84 0.82 0.40
N CYS A 147 3.81 -0.45 0.77
CA CYS A 147 3.98 -0.91 2.15
C CYS A 147 5.15 -1.89 2.24
N ALA A 148 5.87 -1.86 3.36
CA ALA A 148 6.59 -3.04 3.83
C ALA A 148 5.59 -3.99 4.51
N LEU A 149 5.78 -5.29 4.33
CA LEU A 149 4.95 -6.36 4.89
C LEU A 149 5.82 -7.14 5.89
N PRO A 150 5.71 -6.84 7.21
CA PRO A 150 6.52 -7.47 8.25
C PRO A 150 6.31 -8.98 8.34
N ASP A 151 7.22 -9.71 9.00
CA ASP A 151 7.05 -11.14 9.17
C ASP A 151 5.75 -11.48 9.92
N GLN A 152 5.05 -12.51 9.44
CA GLN A 152 3.85 -13.04 10.09
C GLN A 152 4.18 -13.70 11.43
N ILE A 153 5.43 -14.11 11.67
CA ILE A 153 5.88 -14.59 12.98
C ILE A 153 5.88 -13.43 13.98
N ASP A 154 6.51 -12.31 13.64
CA ASP A 154 6.63 -11.11 14.51
C ASP A 154 5.28 -10.45 14.81
N THR A 155 4.31 -10.67 13.93
CA THR A 155 2.96 -10.10 14.04
C THR A 155 1.93 -11.11 14.53
N GLU A 156 2.35 -12.32 14.90
CA GLU A 156 1.46 -13.42 15.29
C GLU A 156 0.35 -13.69 14.25
N LYS A 157 0.61 -13.47 12.96
CA LYS A 157 -0.35 -13.55 11.84
C LYS A 157 -1.45 -12.48 11.87
N VAL A 158 -1.25 -11.36 12.58
CA VAL A 158 -2.09 -10.17 12.44
C VAL A 158 -1.68 -9.43 11.16
N PRO A 159 -2.63 -9.06 10.28
CA PRO A 159 -2.33 -8.49 8.96
C PRO A 159 -1.89 -7.03 9.07
N TRP A 160 -0.65 -6.79 9.49
CA TRP A 160 -0.03 -5.47 9.51
C TRP A 160 0.66 -5.17 8.17
N ALA A 161 0.49 -3.95 7.66
CA ALA A 161 1.23 -3.43 6.52
C ALA A 161 1.75 -2.03 6.89
N VAL A 162 3.07 -1.82 6.83
CA VAL A 162 3.70 -0.56 7.24
C VAL A 162 3.80 0.35 6.01
N PRO A 163 2.98 1.42 5.89
CA PRO A 163 2.98 2.27 4.70
C PRO A 163 4.25 3.12 4.62
N LEU A 164 5.05 2.89 3.57
CA LEU A 164 6.29 3.61 3.28
C LEU A 164 6.04 4.86 2.43
N SER A 165 5.07 4.78 1.51
CA SER A 165 4.72 5.87 0.60
C SER A 165 3.24 5.83 0.25
N GLY A 166 2.62 7.00 0.14
CA GLY A 166 1.23 7.16 -0.28
C GLY A 166 1.07 8.40 -1.13
N GLU A 167 0.86 8.22 -2.43
CA GLU A 167 0.77 9.32 -3.39
C GLU A 167 -0.52 9.29 -4.17
N ARG A 168 -1.11 10.46 -4.40
CA ARG A 168 -2.28 10.59 -5.26
C ARG A 168 -1.86 10.24 -6.69
N VAL A 169 -2.72 9.52 -7.41
CA VAL A 169 -2.53 9.23 -8.84
C VAL A 169 -3.13 10.37 -9.65
N PRO A 170 -2.32 11.24 -10.30
CA PRO A 170 -2.85 12.33 -11.11
C PRO A 170 -3.67 11.82 -12.30
N SER A 171 -4.60 12.63 -12.82
CA SER A 171 -5.42 12.21 -13.96
C SER A 171 -4.61 11.86 -15.22
N LYS A 172 -3.45 12.51 -15.38
CA LYS A 172 -2.50 12.28 -16.48
C LYS A 172 -1.72 10.97 -16.37
N HIS A 173 -1.70 10.34 -15.19
CA HIS A 173 -0.94 9.11 -14.94
C HIS A 173 -1.88 7.91 -14.73
N LYS A 174 -1.36 6.69 -14.96
CA LYS A 174 -1.98 5.46 -14.44
C LYS A 174 -1.41 5.17 -13.05
N GLY A 175 -2.13 4.37 -12.25
CA GLY A 175 -1.64 3.93 -10.94
C GLY A 175 -0.26 3.27 -11.02
N VAL A 176 -0.07 2.44 -12.06
CA VAL A 176 1.20 1.80 -12.39
C VAL A 176 2.36 2.79 -12.58
N ASN A 177 2.13 3.92 -13.26
CA ASN A 177 3.17 4.94 -13.46
C ASN A 177 3.56 5.61 -12.13
N GLN A 178 2.56 5.92 -11.30
CA GLN A 178 2.80 6.49 -9.97
C GLN A 178 3.56 5.50 -9.08
N GLY A 179 3.15 4.23 -9.11
CA GLY A 179 3.80 3.15 -8.39
C GLY A 179 5.28 2.98 -8.76
N ASN A 180 5.60 2.98 -10.06
CA ASN A 180 6.99 2.91 -10.52
C ASN A 180 7.86 4.06 -9.99
N GLN A 181 7.33 5.28 -9.92
CA GLN A 181 8.06 6.42 -9.35
C GLN A 181 8.31 6.25 -7.85
N GLN A 182 7.33 5.74 -7.11
CA GLN A 182 7.48 5.46 -5.67
C GLN A 182 8.51 4.35 -5.44
N LEU A 183 8.40 3.25 -6.17
CA LEU A 183 9.29 2.09 -6.06
C LEU A 183 10.73 2.43 -6.42
N LYS A 184 10.94 3.22 -7.49
CA LYS A 184 12.28 3.68 -7.87
C LYS A 184 13.00 4.39 -6.71
N LYS A 185 12.30 5.26 -5.98
CA LYS A 185 12.87 5.96 -4.81
C LYS A 185 13.21 4.98 -3.68
N ILE A 186 12.36 3.98 -3.45
CA ILE A 186 12.56 2.97 -2.41
C ILE A 186 13.76 2.07 -2.75
N TRP A 187 13.90 1.63 -4.00
CA TRP A 187 15.02 0.78 -4.46
C TRP A 187 16.36 1.51 -4.51
N GLN A 188 16.35 2.83 -4.63
CA GLN A 188 17.56 3.65 -4.57
C GLN A 188 18.02 3.92 -3.13
N SER A 189 17.18 3.62 -2.13
CA SER A 189 17.53 3.81 -0.73
C SER A 189 18.38 2.64 -0.21
N SER A 190 19.46 2.97 0.49
CA SER A 190 20.33 1.99 1.16
C SER A 190 19.68 1.29 2.36
N LEU A 191 18.50 1.72 2.81
CA LEU A 191 17.80 1.15 3.97
C LEU A 191 17.34 -0.30 3.77
N PHE A 192 17.29 -0.79 2.53
CA PHE A 192 16.81 -2.15 2.19
C PHE A 192 17.79 -2.92 1.30
N SER A 193 19.04 -2.47 1.20
CA SER A 193 20.05 -3.07 0.31
C SER A 193 20.79 -4.27 0.93
N ASP A 194 20.47 -4.64 2.16
CA ASP A 194 21.10 -5.75 2.90
C ASP A 194 20.59 -7.13 2.47
N LYS A 195 19.38 -7.19 1.91
CA LYS A 195 18.68 -8.42 1.52
C LYS A 195 17.94 -8.26 0.21
N LEU A 196 17.56 -9.40 -0.39
CA LEU A 196 16.68 -9.44 -1.55
C LEU A 196 15.37 -8.70 -1.25
N SER A 197 14.91 -7.85 -2.17
CA SER A 197 13.61 -7.18 -2.06
C SER A 197 12.57 -7.92 -2.91
N VAL A 198 11.49 -8.39 -2.28
CA VAL A 198 10.37 -9.05 -2.95
C VAL A 198 9.18 -8.10 -3.01
N LEU A 199 8.71 -7.79 -4.22
CA LEU A 199 7.58 -6.92 -4.46
C LEU A 199 6.36 -7.73 -4.88
N VAL A 200 5.26 -7.66 -4.12
CA VAL A 200 3.97 -8.29 -4.49
C VAL A 200 2.97 -7.24 -4.99
N ALA A 201 2.33 -7.53 -6.12
CA ALA A 201 1.38 -6.62 -6.75
C ALA A 201 0.21 -7.38 -7.40
N ASP A 202 -0.93 -6.71 -7.56
CA ASP A 202 -2.12 -7.34 -8.15
C ASP A 202 -2.00 -7.54 -9.68
N SER A 203 -3.10 -7.90 -10.33
CA SER A 203 -3.10 -8.15 -11.77
C SER A 203 -2.92 -6.93 -12.65
N ASP A 204 -3.25 -5.73 -12.17
CA ASP A 204 -3.06 -4.50 -12.94
C ASP A 204 -1.58 -4.18 -13.12
N TYR A 205 -0.73 -4.69 -12.22
CA TYR A 205 0.73 -4.57 -12.27
C TYR A 205 1.41 -5.67 -13.09
N SER A 206 0.68 -6.66 -13.63
CA SER A 206 1.28 -7.69 -14.50
C SER A 206 1.62 -7.21 -15.93
N GLN A 207 1.43 -5.91 -16.19
CA GLN A 207 1.68 -5.29 -17.49
C GLN A 207 3.18 -5.15 -17.76
N LYS A 208 3.55 -5.28 -19.05
CA LYS A 208 4.95 -5.28 -19.49
C LYS A 208 5.71 -4.02 -19.07
N ASP A 209 5.07 -2.86 -19.11
CA ASP A 209 5.71 -1.60 -18.73
C ASP A 209 5.99 -1.50 -17.22
N PHE A 210 5.18 -2.15 -16.37
CA PHE A 210 5.47 -2.22 -14.94
C PHE A 210 6.62 -3.18 -14.68
N ILE A 211 6.47 -4.42 -15.13
CA ILE A 211 7.46 -5.47 -14.94
C ILE A 211 8.81 -5.06 -15.53
N GLY A 212 8.80 -4.45 -16.72
CA GLY A 212 9.99 -3.96 -17.41
C GLY A 212 10.77 -2.87 -16.66
N GLU A 213 10.11 -2.09 -15.80
CA GLU A 213 10.80 -1.17 -14.89
C GLU A 213 11.40 -1.91 -13.71
N GLN A 214 10.69 -2.89 -13.14
CA GLN A 214 11.17 -3.60 -11.96
C GLN A 214 12.39 -4.49 -12.25
N VAL A 215 12.45 -5.14 -13.41
CA VAL A 215 13.59 -6.00 -13.80
C VAL A 215 14.91 -5.23 -14.04
N LYS A 216 14.89 -3.89 -14.01
CA LYS A 216 16.12 -3.07 -14.02
C LYS A 216 16.83 -3.07 -12.68
N HIS A 217 16.18 -3.54 -11.63
CA HIS A 217 16.71 -3.59 -10.27
C HIS A 217 17.08 -5.04 -9.95
N GLU A 218 18.38 -5.35 -9.96
CA GLU A 218 18.90 -6.73 -9.80
C GLU A 218 18.54 -7.34 -8.43
N GLU A 219 18.43 -6.48 -7.41
CA GLU A 219 18.08 -6.85 -6.03
C GLU A 219 16.57 -7.01 -5.81
N VAL A 220 15.76 -6.95 -6.88
CA VAL A 220 14.29 -7.00 -6.79
C VAL A 220 13.72 -8.19 -7.53
N VAL A 221 12.88 -8.96 -6.84
CA VAL A 221 12.01 -9.98 -7.44
C VAL A 221 10.57 -9.53 -7.32
N THR A 222 9.88 -9.42 -8.45
CA THR A 222 8.48 -9.02 -8.51
C THR A 222 7.57 -10.22 -8.70
N ILE A 223 6.53 -10.31 -7.88
CA ILE A 223 5.49 -11.32 -7.93
C ILE A 223 4.15 -10.64 -8.24
N THR A 224 3.61 -10.90 -9.43
CA THR A 224 2.31 -10.32 -9.84
C THR A 224 1.31 -11.40 -10.20
N ARG A 225 0.04 -11.16 -9.87
CA ARG A 225 -1.03 -12.04 -10.36
C ARG A 225 -1.29 -11.81 -11.83
N VAL A 226 -1.68 -12.87 -12.51
CA VAL A 226 -1.93 -12.84 -13.93
C VAL A 226 -3.37 -13.24 -14.22
N ARG A 227 -3.96 -12.57 -15.20
CA ARG A 227 -5.26 -12.98 -15.75
C ARG A 227 -5.11 -14.31 -16.48
N SER A 228 -6.09 -15.19 -16.31
CA SER A 228 -6.09 -16.53 -16.91
C SER A 228 -6.27 -16.55 -18.43
N ASP A 229 -6.32 -15.40 -19.11
CA ASP A 229 -6.46 -15.26 -20.56
C ASP A 229 -5.16 -14.86 -21.26
N ARG A 230 -4.03 -14.89 -20.55
CA ARG A 230 -2.72 -14.57 -21.12
C ARG A 230 -2.09 -15.78 -21.82
N VAL A 231 -1.23 -15.45 -22.77
CA VAL A 231 -0.37 -16.38 -23.48
C VAL A 231 1.09 -16.04 -23.19
N PHE A 232 1.86 -17.07 -22.86
CA PHE A 232 3.30 -17.04 -22.67
C PHE A 232 3.98 -17.99 -23.65
N TYR A 233 5.30 -18.04 -23.59
CA TYR A 233 6.11 -18.87 -24.47
C TYR A 233 7.21 -19.54 -23.66
N ARG A 234 7.54 -20.78 -24.01
CA ARG A 234 8.77 -21.40 -23.55
C ARG A 234 9.97 -20.70 -24.19
N GLN A 235 11.12 -20.74 -23.53
CA GLN A 235 12.36 -20.31 -24.17
C GLN A 235 12.66 -21.22 -25.36
N PHE A 236 12.98 -20.64 -26.51
CA PHE A 236 13.46 -21.44 -27.64
C PHE A 236 14.87 -21.92 -27.32
N ILE A 237 15.02 -23.23 -27.15
CA ILE A 237 16.31 -23.91 -27.06
C ILE A 237 16.61 -24.49 -28.43
N ARG A 238 17.70 -24.01 -29.02
CA ARG A 238 18.18 -24.50 -30.30
C ARG A 238 18.88 -25.84 -30.09
N ASP A 239 18.63 -26.80 -30.96
CA ASP A 239 19.44 -28.03 -31.02
C ASP A 239 20.90 -27.67 -31.37
N PRO A 240 21.89 -28.05 -30.54
CA PRO A 240 23.31 -27.82 -30.82
C PRO A 240 23.76 -28.30 -32.20
N ASN A 241 23.13 -29.35 -32.74
CA ASN A 241 23.48 -29.96 -34.03
C ASN A 241 22.85 -29.24 -35.23
N GLN A 242 21.95 -28.28 -35.01
CA GLN A 242 21.28 -27.56 -36.09
C GLN A 242 22.16 -26.39 -36.59
N ALA A 243 22.39 -26.30 -37.91
CA ALA A 243 23.24 -25.28 -38.54
C ALA A 243 22.73 -23.83 -38.33
N LYS A 244 23.60 -22.90 -37.89
CA LYS A 244 23.23 -21.48 -37.64
C LYS A 244 22.61 -20.85 -38.88
N THR A 245 21.29 -20.62 -38.81
CA THR A 245 20.55 -19.89 -39.84
C THR A 245 20.88 -18.40 -39.76
N SER A 246 21.02 -17.75 -40.92
CA SER A 246 21.15 -16.31 -41.01
C SER A 246 19.82 -15.63 -40.65
N GLY A 247 19.89 -14.47 -40.00
CA GLY A 247 18.71 -13.66 -39.66
C GLY A 247 18.50 -13.44 -38.16
N HIS A 248 17.33 -12.91 -37.82
CA HIS A 248 17.00 -12.55 -36.44
C HIS A 248 16.87 -13.82 -35.57
N PRO A 249 17.53 -13.88 -34.39
CA PRO A 249 17.45 -15.05 -33.53
C PRO A 249 16.00 -15.38 -33.11
N ARG A 250 15.65 -16.67 -33.12
CA ARG A 250 14.40 -17.15 -32.56
C ARG A 250 14.53 -17.20 -31.04
N TRP A 251 13.77 -16.37 -30.33
CA TRP A 251 13.77 -16.34 -28.86
C TRP A 251 12.63 -17.14 -28.23
N TYR A 252 11.46 -17.12 -28.89
CA TYR A 252 10.23 -17.71 -28.35
C TYR A 252 10.01 -19.09 -28.97
N GLY A 253 9.90 -20.08 -28.10
CA GLY A 253 9.55 -21.45 -28.44
C GLY A 253 8.04 -21.61 -28.52
N ASP A 254 7.58 -22.77 -28.08
CA ASP A 254 6.17 -23.14 -28.14
C ASP A 254 5.29 -22.25 -27.25
N LYS A 255 4.05 -22.11 -27.68
CA LYS A 255 2.99 -21.36 -26.99
C LYS A 255 2.62 -22.06 -25.68
N PHE A 256 2.35 -21.29 -24.64
CA PHE A 256 1.75 -21.71 -23.38
C PHE A 256 0.55 -20.79 -23.08
N ASP A 257 -0.66 -21.27 -23.36
CA ASP A 257 -1.90 -20.50 -23.23
C ASP A 257 -2.59 -20.87 -21.91
N LEU A 258 -2.78 -19.91 -21.00
CA LEU A 258 -3.36 -20.18 -19.69
C LEU A 258 -4.82 -20.67 -19.74
N LYS A 259 -5.51 -20.58 -20.88
CA LYS A 259 -6.86 -21.13 -21.08
C LYS A 259 -6.89 -22.52 -21.67
N ASP A 260 -5.82 -22.95 -22.32
CA ASP A 260 -5.76 -24.17 -23.10
C ASP A 260 -4.68 -25.09 -22.51
N ASP A 261 -5.13 -26.02 -21.67
CA ASP A 261 -4.28 -26.95 -20.94
C ASP A 261 -3.52 -27.93 -21.83
N GLN A 262 -3.97 -28.15 -23.07
CA GLN A 262 -3.25 -28.94 -24.08
C GLN A 262 -1.93 -28.30 -24.50
N THR A 263 -1.76 -26.98 -24.28
CA THR A 263 -0.52 -26.27 -24.56
C THR A 263 0.49 -26.34 -23.41
N TRP A 264 0.09 -26.88 -22.25
CA TRP A 264 0.94 -26.92 -21.07
C TRP A 264 1.87 -28.13 -21.14
N THR A 265 3.11 -27.94 -20.70
CA THR A 265 4.03 -29.04 -20.43
C THR A 265 3.92 -29.49 -18.98
N GLU A 266 4.58 -30.59 -18.63
CA GLU A 266 4.78 -30.93 -17.22
C GLU A 266 5.44 -29.75 -16.48
N PRO A 267 4.98 -29.43 -15.26
CA PRO A 267 5.64 -28.44 -14.42
C PRO A 267 7.05 -28.90 -14.03
N ASP A 268 8.00 -27.98 -13.94
CA ASP A 268 9.35 -28.28 -13.45
C ASP A 268 9.35 -28.67 -11.97
N GLU A 269 8.43 -28.09 -11.20
CA GLU A 269 8.28 -28.32 -9.76
C GLU A 269 6.80 -28.32 -9.36
N VAL A 270 6.43 -29.21 -8.43
CA VAL A 270 5.09 -29.26 -7.83
C VAL A 270 5.20 -29.41 -6.31
N HIS A 271 4.53 -28.53 -5.57
CA HIS A 271 4.41 -28.62 -4.12
C HIS A 271 2.97 -28.76 -3.67
N HIS A 272 2.76 -29.54 -2.61
CA HIS A 272 1.48 -29.70 -1.94
C HIS A 272 1.57 -29.14 -0.52
N VAL A 273 0.78 -28.11 -0.23
CA VAL A 273 0.78 -27.46 1.07
C VAL A 273 -0.59 -27.64 1.74
N PRO A 274 -0.67 -28.26 2.93
CA PRO A 274 -1.92 -28.33 3.67
C PRO A 274 -2.34 -26.93 4.14
N PHE A 275 -3.62 -26.64 4.05
CA PHE A 275 -4.20 -25.36 4.44
C PHE A 275 -5.53 -25.56 5.17
N THR A 276 -5.58 -25.15 6.44
CA THR A 276 -6.80 -25.19 7.23
C THR A 276 -7.43 -23.81 7.28
N THR A 277 -8.70 -23.73 6.87
CA THR A 277 -9.47 -22.48 6.96
C THR A 277 -9.79 -22.12 8.41
N LYS A 278 -10.19 -20.86 8.66
CA LYS A 278 -10.66 -20.43 10.00
C LYS A 278 -11.84 -21.25 10.54
N LYS A 279 -12.63 -21.87 9.66
CA LYS A 279 -13.76 -22.74 10.03
C LYS A 279 -13.37 -24.22 10.18
N GLY A 280 -12.07 -24.55 10.19
CA GLY A 280 -11.58 -25.92 10.35
C GLY A 280 -11.60 -26.77 9.08
N ARG A 281 -12.15 -26.29 7.96
CA ARG A 281 -12.09 -27.02 6.67
C ARG A 281 -10.64 -27.20 6.24
N GLN A 282 -10.23 -28.45 6.02
CA GLN A 282 -8.94 -28.83 5.47
C GLN A 282 -8.97 -28.73 3.95
N LEU A 283 -7.96 -28.09 3.39
CA LEU A 283 -7.76 -27.91 1.96
C LEU A 283 -6.30 -28.24 1.63
N THR A 284 -6.04 -28.63 0.39
CA THR A 284 -4.69 -28.80 -0.14
C THR A 284 -4.45 -27.77 -1.22
N VAL A 285 -3.37 -27.01 -1.08
CA VAL A 285 -2.90 -26.09 -2.11
C VAL A 285 -1.86 -26.81 -2.96
N THR A 286 -2.14 -26.98 -4.24
CA THR A 286 -1.16 -27.44 -5.23
C THR A 286 -0.54 -26.22 -5.90
N ILE A 287 0.79 -26.15 -5.87
CA ILE A 287 1.60 -25.10 -6.46
C ILE A 287 2.46 -25.74 -7.55
N SER A 288 2.17 -25.46 -8.81
CA SER A 288 2.92 -25.95 -9.96
C SER A 288 3.71 -24.81 -10.58
N GLY A 289 5.00 -25.02 -10.85
CA GLY A 289 5.90 -24.01 -11.41
C GLY A 289 6.46 -24.40 -12.78
N TRP A 290 6.48 -23.45 -13.71
CA TRP A 290 7.20 -23.54 -14.97
C TRP A 290 8.28 -22.46 -15.01
N LYS A 291 9.55 -22.87 -15.06
CA LYS A 291 10.73 -22.01 -15.10
C LYS A 291 11.03 -21.58 -16.54
N GLN A 292 11.84 -20.53 -16.66
CA GLN A 292 12.33 -20.01 -17.95
C GLN A 292 11.23 -19.65 -18.95
N MET A 293 10.08 -19.19 -18.45
CA MET A 293 8.98 -18.73 -19.29
C MET A 293 9.27 -17.33 -19.80
N LEU A 294 8.78 -17.04 -21.02
CA LEU A 294 8.96 -15.77 -21.70
C LEU A 294 7.61 -15.13 -22.03
N MET A 295 7.61 -13.81 -22.04
CA MET A 295 6.51 -13.00 -22.56
C MET A 295 7.06 -12.04 -23.60
N ARG A 296 6.25 -11.70 -24.60
CA ARG A 296 6.67 -10.73 -25.60
C ARG A 296 6.91 -9.37 -24.97
N GLY A 297 7.97 -8.70 -25.37
CA GLY A 297 8.29 -7.34 -24.92
C GLY A 297 7.45 -6.22 -25.54
N THR A 298 7.92 -5.00 -25.32
CA THR A 298 7.59 -3.78 -26.08
C THR A 298 8.88 -3.23 -26.71
N LYS A 299 8.80 -2.14 -27.48
CA LYS A 299 10.00 -1.46 -28.01
C LYS A 299 10.94 -1.00 -26.89
N ASN A 300 10.39 -0.62 -25.74
CA ASN A 300 11.15 -0.09 -24.60
C ASN A 300 11.62 -1.22 -23.66
N TYR A 301 10.90 -2.34 -23.63
CA TYR A 301 11.14 -3.45 -22.70
C TYR A 301 11.32 -4.77 -23.45
N LYS A 302 12.58 -5.18 -23.67
CA LYS A 302 12.94 -6.45 -24.30
C LYS A 302 12.77 -7.62 -23.33
N MET A 303 11.52 -8.01 -23.08
CA MET A 303 11.16 -9.06 -22.11
C MET A 303 11.71 -10.46 -22.44
N ASN A 304 12.22 -10.69 -23.66
CA ASN A 304 12.92 -11.93 -24.01
C ASN A 304 14.23 -12.12 -23.22
N ASN A 305 14.82 -11.06 -22.69
CA ASN A 305 16.04 -11.12 -21.88
C ASN A 305 15.75 -11.39 -20.39
N HIS A 306 14.47 -11.43 -20.00
CA HIS A 306 14.05 -11.53 -18.61
C HIS A 306 13.09 -12.71 -18.45
N PRO A 307 13.59 -13.95 -18.48
CA PRO A 307 12.78 -15.11 -18.19
C PRO A 307 12.21 -15.04 -16.77
N PHE A 308 11.04 -15.63 -16.59
CA PHE A 308 10.33 -15.66 -15.33
C PHE A 308 9.85 -17.06 -14.98
N THR A 309 9.50 -17.26 -13.73
CA THR A 309 8.84 -18.48 -13.25
C THR A 309 7.33 -18.22 -13.21
N LEU A 310 6.57 -19.05 -13.92
CA LEU A 310 5.11 -19.03 -13.93
C LEU A 310 4.59 -20.01 -12.90
N LEU A 311 3.73 -19.57 -11.98
CA LEU A 311 3.11 -20.44 -10.98
C LEU A 311 1.62 -20.59 -11.27
N GLN A 312 1.11 -21.82 -11.14
CA GLN A 312 -0.31 -22.11 -11.01
C GLN A 312 -0.61 -22.54 -9.58
N ILE A 313 -1.60 -21.90 -8.98
CA ILE A 313 -2.09 -22.21 -7.64
C ILE A 313 -3.51 -22.76 -7.76
N VAL A 314 -3.69 -24.00 -7.34
CA VAL A 314 -4.99 -24.68 -7.28
C VAL A 314 -5.30 -25.07 -5.84
N VAL A 315 -6.51 -24.75 -5.38
CA VAL A 315 -6.95 -25.10 -4.03
C VAL A 315 -8.05 -26.16 -4.14
N ARG A 316 -7.79 -27.34 -3.56
CA ARG A 316 -8.71 -28.48 -3.56
C ARG A 316 -9.16 -28.82 -2.15
N ASP A 317 -10.35 -29.38 -2.02
CA ASP A 317 -10.76 -30.04 -0.77
C ASP A 317 -10.32 -31.50 -0.72
N GLN A 318 -10.75 -32.20 0.33
CA GLN A 318 -10.47 -33.61 0.57
C GLN A 318 -11.03 -34.53 -0.52
N GLU A 319 -12.12 -34.12 -1.19
CA GLU A 319 -12.72 -34.84 -2.32
C GLU A 319 -12.03 -34.51 -3.66
N ARG A 320 -10.93 -33.74 -3.62
CA ARG A 320 -10.17 -33.26 -4.78
C ARG A 320 -10.94 -32.29 -5.68
N ASN A 321 -12.06 -31.75 -5.22
CA ASN A 321 -12.84 -30.75 -5.94
C ASN A 321 -12.13 -29.39 -5.89
N SER A 322 -12.03 -28.71 -7.04
CA SER A 322 -11.42 -27.36 -7.10
C SER A 322 -12.38 -26.34 -6.51
N ILE A 323 -11.94 -25.62 -5.47
CA ILE A 323 -12.77 -24.63 -4.78
C ILE A 323 -12.90 -23.34 -5.59
N TRP A 324 -11.83 -22.98 -6.30
CA TRP A 324 -11.73 -21.73 -7.05
C TRP A 324 -11.12 -21.99 -8.42
N LYS A 325 -11.26 -21.02 -9.32
CA LYS A 325 -10.47 -21.00 -10.56
C LYS A 325 -8.97 -20.90 -10.21
N PRO A 326 -8.09 -21.57 -10.97
CA PRO A 326 -6.65 -21.47 -10.77
C PRO A 326 -6.18 -20.02 -10.76
N MET A 327 -5.29 -19.71 -9.82
CA MET A 327 -4.61 -18.42 -9.76
C MET A 327 -3.22 -18.56 -10.38
N TRP A 328 -2.89 -17.65 -11.30
CA TRP A 328 -1.60 -17.62 -11.97
C TRP A 328 -0.74 -16.47 -11.43
N LEU A 329 0.54 -16.74 -11.17
CA LEU A 329 1.51 -15.72 -10.74
C LEU A 329 2.72 -15.71 -11.68
N ILE A 330 3.24 -14.53 -11.98
CA ILE A 330 4.58 -14.34 -12.54
C ILE A 330 5.52 -14.03 -11.38
N VAL A 331 6.65 -14.73 -11.31
CA VAL A 331 7.78 -14.42 -10.44
C VAL A 331 8.96 -14.03 -11.34
N ILE A 332 9.39 -12.77 -11.30
CA ILE A 332 10.38 -12.23 -12.24
C ILE A 332 11.43 -11.37 -11.55
N GLY A 333 12.68 -11.56 -11.93
CA GLY A 333 13.87 -10.94 -11.35
C GLY A 333 15.09 -11.83 -11.62
N SER A 334 16.30 -11.27 -11.61
CA SER A 334 17.54 -12.03 -11.81
C SER A 334 17.75 -13.05 -10.69
N ARG A 335 17.42 -12.66 -9.45
CA ARG A 335 17.54 -13.48 -8.23
C ARG A 335 16.30 -14.31 -7.90
N ARG A 336 15.37 -14.51 -8.86
CA ARG A 336 14.08 -15.18 -8.59
C ARG A 336 14.20 -16.63 -8.10
N ASP A 337 15.28 -17.31 -8.46
CA ASP A 337 15.51 -18.72 -8.10
C ASP A 337 15.94 -18.89 -6.63
N GLU A 338 16.20 -17.79 -5.91
CA GLU A 338 16.40 -17.80 -4.45
C GLU A 338 15.09 -17.95 -3.66
N LEU A 339 13.93 -17.83 -4.32
CA LEU A 339 12.63 -18.02 -3.69
C LEU A 339 12.05 -19.38 -4.07
N SER A 340 11.64 -20.17 -3.08
CA SER A 340 10.87 -21.38 -3.34
C SER A 340 9.49 -21.04 -3.91
N LEU A 341 8.85 -22.00 -4.59
CA LEU A 341 7.46 -21.81 -5.05
C LEU A 341 6.49 -21.54 -3.88
N VAL A 342 6.77 -22.15 -2.72
CA VAL A 342 6.00 -21.93 -1.49
C VAL A 342 6.21 -20.50 -0.97
N ASP A 343 7.43 -19.99 -0.96
CA ASP A 343 7.72 -18.59 -0.59
C ASP A 343 6.98 -17.63 -1.50
N CYS A 344 7.05 -17.85 -2.81
CA CYS A 344 6.36 -17.01 -3.79
C CYS A 344 4.84 -16.95 -3.53
N TYR A 345 4.24 -18.09 -3.24
CA TYR A 345 2.83 -18.17 -2.88
C TYR A 345 2.52 -17.44 -1.56
N GLN A 346 3.31 -17.66 -0.49
CA GLN A 346 3.07 -17.01 0.80
C GLN A 346 3.27 -15.49 0.72
N CYS A 347 4.30 -15.02 0.03
CA CYS A 347 4.50 -13.60 -0.28
C CYS A 347 3.25 -13.01 -0.94
N TYR A 348 2.75 -13.66 -2.00
CA TYR A 348 1.57 -13.18 -2.71
C TYR A 348 0.31 -13.15 -1.84
N ARG A 349 0.12 -14.16 -0.96
CA ARG A 349 -1.00 -14.17 -0.01
C ARG A 349 -0.93 -13.00 0.96
N GLN A 350 0.26 -12.67 1.43
CA GLN A 350 0.47 -11.59 2.39
C GLN A 350 0.17 -10.21 1.80
N ARG A 351 0.15 -10.06 0.46
CA ARG A 351 -0.34 -8.84 -0.22
C ARG A 351 -1.72 -8.38 0.30
N TYR A 352 -2.58 -9.33 0.69
CA TYR A 352 -3.93 -9.02 1.19
C TYR A 352 -3.92 -8.24 2.52
N ASP A 353 -2.79 -8.20 3.25
CA ASP A 353 -2.65 -7.39 4.46
C ASP A 353 -2.83 -5.89 4.18
N MET A 354 -2.53 -5.43 2.94
CA MET A 354 -2.80 -4.04 2.52
C MET A 354 -4.30 -3.72 2.48
N GLU A 355 -5.17 -4.69 2.16
CA GLU A 355 -6.63 -4.48 2.21
C GLU A 355 -7.10 -4.23 3.64
N HIS A 356 -6.48 -4.90 4.62
CA HIS A 356 -6.74 -4.65 6.03
C HIS A 356 -6.30 -3.25 6.45
N LEU A 357 -5.13 -2.77 5.99
CA LEU A 357 -4.71 -1.37 6.16
C LEU A 357 -5.74 -0.39 5.57
N PHE A 358 -6.17 -0.56 4.32
CA PHE A 358 -7.12 0.37 3.70
C PHE A 358 -8.48 0.35 4.36
N ARG A 359 -8.99 -0.83 4.71
CA ARG A 359 -10.25 -0.98 5.43
C ARG A 359 -10.18 -0.26 6.77
N PHE A 360 -9.12 -0.51 7.55
CA PHE A 360 -8.91 0.15 8.84
C PHE A 360 -8.77 1.67 8.68
N GLY A 361 -7.95 2.12 7.74
CA GLY A 361 -7.74 3.54 7.45
C GLY A 361 -9.03 4.28 7.12
N LYS A 362 -9.86 3.70 6.25
CA LYS A 362 -11.17 4.28 5.87
C LYS A 362 -12.17 4.27 7.03
N GLN A 363 -12.22 3.21 7.82
CA GLN A 363 -13.21 3.03 8.87
C GLN A 363 -12.87 3.75 10.17
N ARG A 364 -11.58 3.84 10.52
CA ARG A 364 -11.13 4.23 11.87
C ARG A 364 -10.11 5.36 11.91
N LEU A 365 -9.42 5.64 10.80
CA LEU A 365 -8.48 6.76 10.67
C LEU A 365 -9.00 7.87 9.74
N LEU A 366 -10.30 7.87 9.42
CA LEU A 366 -10.93 8.94 8.63
C LEU A 366 -10.21 9.22 7.28
N MET A 367 -9.53 8.21 6.72
CA MET A 367 -8.65 8.33 5.54
C MET A 367 -9.33 9.00 4.34
N THR A 368 -10.62 8.77 4.17
CA THR A 368 -11.40 9.34 3.05
C THR A 368 -12.46 10.36 3.50
N SER A 369 -12.53 10.68 4.80
CA SER A 369 -13.59 11.52 5.39
C SER A 369 -13.30 13.02 5.31
N TYR A 370 -12.09 13.45 4.93
CA TYR A 370 -11.76 14.87 4.82
C TYR A 370 -12.28 15.51 3.54
N LEU A 371 -13.46 16.14 3.59
CA LEU A 371 -14.11 16.74 2.41
C LEU A 371 -13.59 18.14 2.08
N THR A 372 -12.28 18.30 1.96
CA THR A 372 -11.64 19.56 1.55
C THR A 372 -11.85 19.83 0.04
N PRO A 373 -12.04 21.09 -0.37
CA PRO A 373 -12.06 21.48 -1.78
C PRO A 373 -10.65 21.62 -2.39
N ASP A 374 -9.60 21.46 -1.59
CA ASP A 374 -8.21 21.65 -1.98
C ASP A 374 -7.46 20.31 -2.06
N VAL A 375 -6.86 20.04 -3.22
CA VAL A 375 -6.15 18.77 -3.50
C VAL A 375 -4.94 18.60 -2.59
N HIS A 376 -4.18 19.67 -2.34
CA HIS A 376 -2.99 19.61 -1.51
C HIS A 376 -3.35 19.26 -0.06
N HIS A 377 -4.42 19.86 0.46
CA HIS A 377 -4.93 19.53 1.80
C HIS A 377 -5.39 18.07 1.89
N GLU A 378 -5.99 17.53 0.82
CA GLU A 378 -6.40 16.12 0.77
C GLU A 378 -5.19 15.18 0.78
N GLU A 379 -4.17 15.49 -0.03
CA GLU A 379 -2.91 14.75 -0.07
C GLU A 379 -2.20 14.73 1.28
N ASN A 380 -2.11 15.89 1.96
CA ASN A 380 -1.54 15.98 3.29
C ASN A 380 -2.35 15.15 4.30
N TRP A 381 -3.68 15.23 4.26
CA TRP A 381 -4.53 14.44 5.13
C TRP A 381 -4.31 12.93 4.91
N PHE A 382 -4.30 12.47 3.66
CA PHE A 382 -4.07 11.07 3.34
C PHE A 382 -2.74 10.58 3.91
N LYS A 383 -1.66 11.34 3.74
CA LYS A 383 -0.34 11.03 4.32
C LYS A 383 -0.34 11.02 5.85
N LEU A 384 -1.04 11.94 6.50
CA LEU A 384 -1.21 11.93 7.97
C LEU A 384 -1.94 10.67 8.45
N THR A 385 -2.92 10.17 7.71
CA THR A 385 -3.62 8.92 8.08
C THR A 385 -2.70 7.70 7.98
N LEU A 386 -1.78 7.67 7.01
CA LEU A 386 -0.76 6.63 6.92
C LEU A 386 0.24 6.71 8.08
N LEU A 387 0.71 7.91 8.43
CA LEU A 387 1.60 8.12 9.59
C LEU A 387 0.91 7.75 10.91
N SER A 388 -0.39 7.99 11.05
CA SER A 388 -1.15 7.54 12.22
C SER A 388 -1.25 6.01 12.28
N TYR A 389 -1.33 5.33 11.14
CA TYR A 389 -1.21 3.87 11.12
C TYR A 389 0.18 3.39 11.55
N VAL A 390 1.25 4.09 11.14
CA VAL A 390 2.62 3.81 11.59
C VAL A 390 2.77 4.04 13.10
N ASN A 391 2.10 5.05 13.68
CA ASN A 391 2.04 5.21 15.14
C ASN A 391 1.45 3.98 15.83
N LEU A 392 0.35 3.42 15.30
CA LEU A 392 -0.24 2.18 15.83
C LEU A 392 0.72 1.00 15.68
N TRP A 393 1.39 0.88 14.54
CA TRP A 393 2.41 -0.15 14.32
C TRP A 393 3.54 -0.06 15.34
N ALA A 394 4.10 1.14 15.54
CA ALA A 394 5.21 1.37 16.45
C ALA A 394 4.81 1.17 17.92
N ALA A 395 3.56 1.48 18.29
CA ALA A 395 3.05 1.30 19.64
C ALA A 395 2.56 -0.13 19.95
N ARG A 396 2.49 -1.04 18.96
CA ARG A 396 1.81 -2.34 19.10
C ARG A 396 2.33 -3.20 20.27
N LYS A 397 3.64 -3.16 20.55
CA LYS A 397 4.27 -3.92 21.63
C LYS A 397 3.93 -3.37 23.03
N LEU A 398 3.44 -2.14 23.11
CA LEU A 398 3.05 -1.48 24.36
C LEU A 398 1.55 -1.63 24.68
N ALA A 399 0.78 -2.09 23.70
CA ALA A 399 -0.67 -2.17 23.80
C ALA A 399 -1.09 -3.36 24.66
N VAL A 400 -2.04 -3.12 25.55
CA VAL A 400 -2.73 -4.15 26.33
C VAL A 400 -4.18 -4.24 25.89
N VAL A 401 -4.77 -5.41 26.07
CA VAL A 401 -6.19 -5.61 25.78
C VAL A 401 -7.02 -4.96 26.89
N LEU A 402 -7.72 -3.87 26.56
CA LEU A 402 -8.65 -3.18 27.48
C LEU A 402 -10.13 -3.53 27.21
N PRO A 403 -10.61 -4.73 27.57
CA PRO A 403 -11.99 -5.13 27.28
C PRO A 403 -12.99 -4.24 28.02
N ARG A 404 -14.09 -3.91 27.34
CA ARG A 404 -15.25 -3.25 27.98
C ARG A 404 -15.94 -4.20 28.95
N ASP A 405 -16.80 -3.68 29.81
CA ASP A 405 -17.47 -4.47 30.86
C ASP A 405 -18.31 -5.62 30.30
N TRP A 406 -18.86 -5.47 29.09
CA TRP A 406 -19.58 -6.51 28.37
C TRP A 406 -18.69 -7.41 27.47
N GLU A 407 -17.39 -7.11 27.35
CA GLU A 407 -16.42 -7.89 26.58
C GLU A 407 -15.63 -8.88 27.45
N GLN A 408 -16.26 -9.43 28.51
CA GLN A 408 -15.56 -10.30 29.47
C GLN A 408 -14.96 -11.55 28.84
N TYR A 409 -15.53 -12.04 27.73
CA TYR A 409 -14.98 -13.14 26.94
C TYR A 409 -13.57 -12.87 26.40
N LEU A 410 -13.14 -11.60 26.32
CA LEU A 410 -11.77 -11.24 25.96
C LEU A 410 -10.81 -11.40 27.15
N LYS A 411 -11.27 -11.33 28.41
CA LYS A 411 -10.38 -11.47 29.58
C LYS A 411 -9.85 -12.90 29.73
N THR A 412 -10.65 -13.89 29.34
CA THR A 412 -10.34 -15.32 29.48
C THR A 412 -9.60 -15.91 28.29
N ASN A 413 -9.52 -15.19 27.17
CA ASN A 413 -8.92 -15.70 25.95
C ASN A 413 -7.41 -15.40 25.88
N LYS A 414 -6.58 -16.38 26.27
CA LYS A 414 -5.11 -16.31 26.19
C LYS A 414 -4.55 -16.15 24.76
N SER A 415 -5.39 -16.22 23.73
CA SER A 415 -4.98 -16.16 22.31
C SER A 415 -5.27 -14.82 21.62
N ILE A 416 -5.60 -13.76 22.36
CA ILE A 416 -5.90 -12.45 21.74
C ILE A 416 -4.64 -11.84 21.15
N LYS A 417 -4.69 -11.66 19.84
CA LYS A 417 -3.62 -11.03 19.06
C LYS A 417 -3.82 -9.53 19.00
N ILE A 418 -2.73 -8.77 19.12
CA ILE A 418 -2.78 -7.30 19.11
C ILE A 418 -3.03 -6.78 17.68
N THR A 419 -4.28 -6.37 17.43
CA THR A 419 -4.72 -5.78 16.16
C THR A 419 -4.61 -4.24 16.17
N PRO A 420 -4.57 -3.56 15.00
CA PRO A 420 -4.60 -2.10 14.94
C PRO A 420 -5.74 -1.47 15.76
N SER A 421 -6.92 -2.09 15.78
CA SER A 421 -8.07 -1.62 16.57
C SER A 421 -7.83 -1.72 18.08
N LEU A 422 -7.14 -2.76 18.55
CA LEU A 422 -6.80 -2.92 19.97
C LEU A 422 -5.73 -1.91 20.38
N VAL A 423 -4.71 -1.69 19.53
CA VAL A 423 -3.71 -0.64 19.77
C VAL A 423 -4.38 0.72 19.81
N GLN A 424 -5.25 1.05 18.85
CA GLN A 424 -5.95 2.34 18.81
C GLN A 424 -6.80 2.58 20.07
N ARG A 425 -7.41 1.52 20.61
CA ARG A 425 -8.20 1.60 21.84
C ARG A 425 -7.35 1.96 23.05
N ASP A 426 -6.15 1.42 23.13
CA ASP A 426 -5.22 1.60 24.24
C ASP A 426 -4.23 2.76 24.04
N PHE A 427 -4.20 3.34 22.83
CA PHE A 427 -3.23 4.37 22.45
C PHE A 427 -3.29 5.59 23.38
N SER A 428 -4.48 5.96 23.86
CA SER A 428 -4.61 7.08 24.81
C SER A 428 -3.84 6.82 26.10
N ARG A 429 -3.94 5.62 26.68
CA ARG A 429 -3.18 5.26 27.88
C ARG A 429 -1.68 5.34 27.62
N ILE A 430 -1.22 4.77 26.50
CA ILE A 430 0.19 4.76 26.11
C ILE A 430 0.75 6.19 26.05
N ILE A 431 0.06 7.10 25.35
CA ILE A 431 0.51 8.50 25.21
C ILE A 431 0.43 9.26 26.53
N THR A 432 -0.63 9.07 27.33
CA THR A 432 -0.74 9.71 28.64
C THR A 432 0.36 9.25 29.60
N THR A 433 0.77 7.97 29.56
CA THR A 433 1.87 7.46 30.38
C THR A 433 3.24 7.99 29.92
N LEU A 434 3.49 8.01 28.61
CA LEU A 434 4.81 8.41 28.07
C LEU A 434 4.96 9.94 27.90
N GLY A 435 3.88 10.69 28.03
CA GLY A 435 3.85 12.12 27.75
C GLY A 435 3.92 12.44 26.25
N THR A 436 3.86 13.73 25.92
CA THR A 436 3.88 14.24 24.55
C THR A 436 5.05 15.17 24.31
N PHE A 437 5.63 15.11 23.10
CA PHE A 437 6.70 16.02 22.66
C PHE A 437 6.18 17.43 22.35
N ALA A 438 4.86 17.58 22.20
CA ALA A 438 4.23 18.86 21.90
C ALA A 438 4.25 19.78 23.13
N LYS A 439 4.76 21.00 22.95
CA LYS A 439 4.61 22.08 23.94
C LYS A 439 3.14 22.49 24.08
N PHE A 440 2.78 22.97 25.27
CA PHE A 440 1.45 23.51 25.53
C PHE A 440 1.09 24.62 24.54
N PRO A 441 -0.17 24.66 24.06
CA PRO A 441 -0.63 25.68 23.14
C PRO A 441 -0.62 27.05 23.83
N LYS A 442 -0.20 28.07 23.09
CA LYS A 442 -0.30 29.47 23.52
C LYS A 442 -1.55 30.07 22.91
N ARG A 443 -2.44 30.63 23.73
CA ARG A 443 -3.60 31.38 23.23
C ARG A 443 -3.10 32.61 22.48
N ARG A 444 -3.54 32.74 21.23
CA ARG A 444 -3.48 34.01 20.51
C ARG A 444 -4.77 34.76 20.84
N GLY A 445 -4.69 36.07 21.08
CA GLY A 445 -5.87 36.91 21.32
C GLY A 445 -6.87 36.84 20.17
N PHE A 446 -8.03 37.47 20.35
CA PHE A 446 -9.08 37.49 19.33
C PHE A 446 -8.59 38.17 18.05
N SER A 447 -8.71 37.48 16.91
CA SER A 447 -8.55 38.15 15.61
C SER A 447 -9.71 39.13 15.41
N SER A 448 -9.47 40.24 14.71
CA SER A 448 -10.51 41.20 14.30
C SER A 448 -11.62 40.60 13.39
N GLY A 449 -11.52 39.33 13.04
CA GLY A 449 -12.50 38.62 12.23
C GLY A 449 -12.49 39.10 10.79
N ARG A 450 -13.57 38.82 10.06
CA ARG A 450 -13.77 39.40 8.73
C ARG A 450 -14.46 40.74 8.88
N ILE A 451 -13.98 41.73 8.14
CA ILE A 451 -14.62 43.04 8.05
C ILE A 451 -16.06 42.86 7.53
N LYS A 452 -17.01 43.60 8.10
CA LYS A 452 -18.41 43.59 7.66
C LYS A 452 -18.48 43.91 6.17
N GLY A 453 -19.20 43.09 5.40
CA GLY A 453 -19.30 43.23 3.94
C GLY A 453 -18.25 42.46 3.14
N TYR A 454 -17.26 41.82 3.78
CA TYR A 454 -16.29 40.99 3.08
C TYR A 454 -16.97 39.81 2.36
N LYS A 455 -16.82 39.76 1.04
CA LYS A 455 -17.29 38.67 0.17
C LYS A 455 -16.09 37.86 -0.32
N LYS A 456 -16.15 36.53 -0.19
CA LYS A 456 -15.18 35.63 -0.82
C LYS A 456 -15.59 35.37 -2.26
N ALA A 457 -14.62 35.36 -3.17
CA ALA A 457 -14.83 34.87 -4.53
C ALA A 457 -15.33 33.41 -4.48
N PRO A 458 -16.35 33.04 -5.27
CA PRO A 458 -16.74 31.65 -5.45
C PRO A 458 -15.55 30.81 -5.93
N ARG A 459 -15.46 29.57 -5.45
CA ARG A 459 -14.40 28.65 -5.91
C ARG A 459 -14.69 28.18 -7.33
N THR A 460 -13.63 28.02 -8.13
CA THR A 460 -13.71 27.44 -9.48
C THR A 460 -14.31 26.04 -9.43
N ARG A 461 -15.26 25.76 -10.32
CA ARG A 461 -15.81 24.41 -10.54
C ARG A 461 -14.93 23.66 -11.53
N HIS A 462 -14.77 22.35 -11.33
CA HIS A 462 -13.95 21.48 -12.15
C HIS A 462 -14.75 20.28 -12.67
N ASP A 463 -14.59 20.01 -13.97
CA ASP A 463 -15.16 18.84 -14.62
C ASP A 463 -14.45 17.55 -14.19
N VAL A 464 -15.16 16.42 -14.36
CA VAL A 464 -14.59 15.08 -14.16
C VAL A 464 -13.80 14.66 -15.38
N ILE A 465 -12.53 14.31 -15.19
CA ILE A 465 -11.61 13.97 -16.27
C ILE A 465 -11.80 12.50 -16.68
N LYS A 466 -12.09 12.28 -17.97
CA LYS A 466 -12.10 10.95 -18.61
C LYS A 466 -10.71 10.63 -19.18
N LYS A 467 -10.03 9.64 -18.59
CA LYS A 467 -8.73 9.15 -19.09
C LYS A 467 -8.91 8.58 -20.51
N GLY A 468 -8.05 8.97 -21.44
CA GLY A 468 -8.04 8.47 -22.82
C GLY A 468 -8.83 9.29 -23.85
N SER A 469 -9.46 10.40 -23.48
CA SER A 469 -9.96 11.34 -24.49
C SER A 469 -8.77 12.08 -25.12
N LYS A 470 -8.46 11.77 -26.39
CA LYS A 470 -7.71 12.71 -27.23
C LYS A 470 -8.54 14.00 -27.24
N LYS A 471 -7.99 15.12 -26.76
CA LYS A 471 -8.61 16.42 -27.00
C LYS A 471 -8.79 16.52 -28.51
N SER A 472 -10.03 16.57 -29.00
CA SER A 472 -10.26 17.02 -30.37
C SER A 472 -9.73 18.44 -30.40
N THR A 473 -8.62 18.67 -31.11
CA THR A 473 -8.22 20.00 -31.54
C THR A 473 -9.41 20.55 -32.32
N LYS A 474 -10.25 21.35 -31.65
CA LYS A 474 -11.20 22.21 -32.35
C LYS A 474 -10.34 23.18 -33.12
N ASN A 475 -10.24 22.97 -34.43
CA ASN A 475 -9.75 23.97 -35.35
C ASN A 475 -10.60 25.23 -35.11
N LEU A 476 -9.99 26.24 -34.50
CA LEU A 476 -10.46 27.61 -34.58
C LEU A 476 -10.33 27.99 -36.05
N LYS A 477 -11.45 27.97 -36.79
CA LYS A 477 -11.54 28.74 -38.01
C LYS A 477 -11.53 30.21 -37.57
N ALA A 478 -10.45 30.91 -37.94
CA ALA A 478 -10.40 32.36 -37.89
C ALA A 478 -11.44 32.94 -38.89
N PRO A 479 -11.97 34.15 -38.64
CA PRO A 479 -12.99 34.78 -39.46
C PRO A 479 -12.56 35.01 -40.91
#